data_AF-A0AAV2K8G4-F1
#
_entry.id   AF-A0AAV2K8G4-F1
#
_cell.length_a   1.000
_cell.length_b   1.000
_cell.length_c   1.000
_cell.angle_alpha   90.00
_cell.angle_beta   90.00
_cell.angle_gamma   90.00
#
_symmetry.space_group_name_H-M   'P 1'
#
loop_
_entity.id
_entity.type
_entity.pdbx_description
1 polymer ?
#
loop_
_entity_poly.entity_id
_entity_poly.type
_entity_poly.pdbx_seq_one_letter_code
_entity_poly.pdbx_strand_id
1 'polypeptide(L)'
;MSPLTEGGIVVSRPDFLTLYLEEPDKSGHSYGPVSGGLIEALQGVDHILSQLMNGLQQLNLHRCVNIIIVADHGMEDTSCDRKVALQDLVGDVRNLWVTQGPFGRVRARDKNKPLDAAGLVANMTCRDPGQKIRPYLKQNLPKRLHYAYNPRIEDVNVLVSPQWLFEGYPGSLTFCSGGNHGYDNDVESMHVSAVYPHVSRPDWTTPDQT
;
A
#
# COMPACT_ATOMS: atom_id res chain seq x y z
N MET A 1 31.69 0.40 20.84
CA MET A 1 31.64 1.67 21.60
C MET A 1 31.04 1.36 22.96
N SER A 2 31.75 1.67 24.04
CA SER A 2 31.20 1.54 25.39
C SER A 2 30.07 2.55 25.60
N PRO A 3 29.03 2.25 26.40
CA PRO A 3 27.97 3.21 26.67
C PRO A 3 28.54 4.41 27.43
N LEU A 4 28.12 5.62 27.06
CA LEU A 4 28.34 6.80 27.87
C LEU A 4 27.34 6.77 29.03
N THR A 5 27.84 6.87 30.26
CA THR A 5 27.01 6.98 31.46
C THR A 5 27.05 8.42 31.96
N GLU A 6 25.94 9.14 31.82
CA GLU A 6 25.67 10.36 32.60
C GLU A 6 24.64 10.01 33.68
N GLY A 7 24.96 10.29 34.95
CA GLY A 7 24.02 10.11 36.07
C GLY A 7 23.54 8.68 36.34
N GLY A 8 24.25 7.64 35.87
CA GLY A 8 23.85 6.24 36.06
C GLY A 8 22.76 5.75 35.09
N ILE A 9 22.36 6.58 34.12
CA ILE A 9 21.50 6.16 33.01
C ILE A 9 22.42 5.71 31.86
N VAL A 10 22.27 4.46 31.45
CA VAL A 10 22.90 3.95 30.22
C VAL A 10 22.12 4.55 29.05
N VAL A 11 22.63 5.63 28.47
CA VAL A 11 22.08 6.18 27.22
C VAL A 11 22.74 5.42 26.07
N SER A 12 22.05 4.41 25.54
CA SER A 12 22.50 3.69 24.34
C SER A 12 21.95 4.35 23.09
N ARG A 13 22.84 4.70 22.15
CA ARG A 13 22.45 5.24 20.84
C ARG A 13 21.96 4.08 19.94
N PRO A 14 20.79 4.20 19.28
CA PRO A 14 20.31 3.16 18.36
C PRO A 14 21.14 3.13 17.07
N ASP A 15 21.37 1.92 16.55
CA ASP A 15 22.00 1.70 15.24
C ASP A 15 20.99 1.58 14.08
N PHE A 16 19.69 1.43 14.41
CA PHE A 16 18.59 1.38 13.46
C PHE A 16 17.45 2.27 13.92
N LEU A 17 16.92 3.07 13.00
CA LEU A 17 15.84 4.01 13.22
C LEU A 17 14.84 3.89 12.07
N THR A 18 13.57 4.14 12.38
CA THR A 18 12.50 4.28 11.38
C THR A 18 11.80 5.60 11.60
N LEU A 19 11.42 6.25 10.51
CA LEU A 19 10.59 7.45 10.49
C LEU A 19 9.51 7.21 9.43
N TYR A 20 8.27 7.54 9.75
CA TYR A 20 7.13 7.39 8.88
C TYR A 20 6.39 8.72 8.79
N LEU A 21 5.96 9.07 7.58
CA LEU A 21 5.14 10.24 7.29
C LEU A 21 3.91 9.75 6.53
N GLU A 22 2.73 10.22 6.91
CA GLU A 22 1.45 9.86 6.25
C GLU A 22 1.29 10.51 4.87
N GLU A 23 2.05 11.57 4.58
CA GLU A 23 2.07 12.20 3.27
C GLU A 23 3.12 11.53 2.38
N PRO A 24 2.87 11.41 1.06
CA PRO A 24 1.78 12.04 0.31
C PRO A 24 0.48 11.22 0.20
N ASP A 25 0.38 10.07 0.88
CA ASP A 25 -0.77 9.15 0.76
C ASP A 25 -2.10 9.83 1.10
N LYS A 26 -2.16 10.51 2.26
CA LYS A 26 -3.37 11.20 2.72
C LYS A 26 -3.89 12.23 1.71
N SER A 27 -3.01 13.07 1.17
CA SER A 27 -3.39 14.05 0.15
C SER A 27 -3.72 13.39 -1.18
N GLY A 28 -3.04 12.30 -1.52
CA GLY A 28 -3.37 11.45 -2.67
C GLY A 28 -4.79 10.91 -2.61
N HIS A 29 -5.22 10.34 -1.47
CA HIS A 29 -6.61 9.92 -1.25
C HIS A 29 -7.58 11.09 -1.39
N SER A 30 -7.29 12.22 -0.75
CA SER A 30 -8.22 13.36 -0.66
C SER A 30 -8.44 14.09 -1.99
N TYR A 31 -7.38 14.24 -2.79
CA TYR A 31 -7.39 15.10 -3.97
C TYR A 31 -7.11 14.37 -5.29
N GLY A 32 -6.68 13.10 -5.22
CA GLY A 32 -6.21 12.34 -6.37
C GLY A 32 -4.71 12.52 -6.65
N PRO A 33 -4.13 11.59 -7.44
CA PRO A 33 -2.69 11.53 -7.71
C PRO A 33 -2.16 12.67 -8.60
N VAL A 34 -3.04 13.48 -9.20
CA VAL A 34 -2.66 14.64 -10.03
C VAL A 34 -3.47 15.85 -9.58
N SER A 35 -3.00 16.52 -8.53
CA SER A 35 -3.72 17.62 -7.89
C SER A 35 -2.78 18.64 -7.25
N GLY A 36 -3.27 19.88 -7.05
CA GLY A 36 -2.54 20.91 -6.33
C GLY A 36 -2.25 20.52 -4.87
N GLY A 37 -3.22 19.91 -4.19
CA GLY A 37 -3.05 19.45 -2.81
C GLY A 37 -1.96 18.37 -2.66
N LEU A 38 -1.83 17.47 -3.64
CA LEU A 38 -0.72 16.52 -3.65
C LEU A 38 0.64 17.20 -3.84
N ILE A 39 0.74 18.20 -4.71
CA ILE A 39 1.98 18.95 -4.93
C ILE A 39 2.41 19.64 -3.63
N GLU A 40 1.48 20.28 -2.92
CA GLU A 40 1.74 20.91 -1.63
C GLU A 40 2.23 19.89 -0.58
N ALA A 41 1.60 18.71 -0.52
CA ALA A 41 2.02 17.64 0.38
C ALA A 41 3.44 17.12 0.07
N LEU A 42 3.77 16.94 -1.22
CA LEU A 42 5.11 16.54 -1.65
C LEU A 42 6.16 17.58 -1.26
N GLN A 43 5.87 18.87 -1.41
CA GLN A 43 6.75 19.95 -0.96
C GLN A 43 6.93 19.95 0.57
N GLY A 44 5.87 19.63 1.32
CA GLY A 44 5.94 19.47 2.76
C GLY A 44 6.86 18.33 3.20
N VAL A 45 6.75 17.16 2.57
CA VAL A 45 7.63 16.01 2.81
C VAL A 45 9.09 16.35 2.47
N ASP A 46 9.33 16.98 1.32
CA ASP A 46 10.67 17.44 0.93
C ASP A 46 11.28 18.39 1.96
N HIS A 47 10.48 19.31 2.51
CA HIS A 47 10.94 20.22 3.57
C HIS A 47 11.33 19.46 4.86
N ILE A 48 10.56 18.45 5.27
CA ILE A 48 10.89 17.61 6.44
C ILE A 48 12.19 16.84 6.21
N LEU A 49 12.37 16.28 5.01
CA LEU A 49 13.62 15.60 4.64
C LEU A 49 14.81 16.57 4.65
N SER A 50 14.62 17.79 4.16
CA SER A 50 15.64 18.84 4.24
C SER A 50 16.01 19.17 5.68
N GLN A 51 15.03 19.28 6.59
CA GLN A 51 15.29 19.48 8.03
C GLN A 51 16.11 18.33 8.63
N LEU A 52 15.78 17.08 8.32
CA LEU A 52 16.55 15.90 8.75
C LEU A 52 18.00 15.97 8.25
N MET A 53 18.20 16.22 6.96
CA MET A 53 19.54 16.29 6.36
C MET A 53 20.38 17.43 6.94
N ASN A 54 19.77 18.60 7.15
CA ASN A 54 20.43 19.74 7.79
C ASN A 54 20.82 19.43 9.25
N GLY A 55 19.96 18.76 10.01
CA GLY A 55 20.28 18.31 11.37
C GLY A 55 21.44 17.32 11.39
N LEU A 56 21.44 16.34 10.49
CA LEU A 56 22.57 15.42 10.33
C LEU A 56 23.86 16.16 9.92
N GLN A 57 23.77 17.22 9.11
CA GLN A 57 24.93 18.01 8.74
C GLN A 57 25.50 18.77 9.93
N GLN A 58 24.65 19.43 10.73
CA GLN A 58 25.05 20.15 11.95
C GLN A 58 25.73 19.23 12.98
N LEU A 59 25.31 17.97 13.03
CA LEU A 59 25.91 16.95 13.90
C LEU A 59 27.12 16.24 13.28
N ASN A 60 27.55 16.62 12.07
CA ASN A 60 28.59 15.92 11.28
C ASN A 60 28.29 14.44 10.99
N LEU A 61 27.01 14.07 10.94
CA LEU A 61 26.52 12.71 10.69
C LEU A 61 26.04 12.46 9.25
N HIS A 62 25.87 13.51 8.44
CA HIS A 62 25.34 13.41 7.07
C HIS A 62 26.16 12.51 6.12
N ARG A 63 27.43 12.18 6.46
CA ARG A 63 28.28 11.21 5.75
C ARG A 63 28.57 9.93 6.55
N CYS A 64 27.88 9.73 7.67
CA CYS A 64 28.07 8.60 8.57
C CYS A 64 26.80 7.73 8.67
N VAL A 65 25.64 8.32 8.40
CA VAL A 65 24.34 7.64 8.41
C VAL A 65 23.98 7.16 7.01
N ASN A 66 23.57 5.91 6.88
CA ASN A 66 22.94 5.40 5.67
C ASN A 66 21.44 5.67 5.75
N ILE A 67 20.90 6.38 4.77
CA ILE A 67 19.47 6.70 4.71
C ILE A 67 18.85 5.89 3.59
N ILE A 68 17.68 5.33 3.83
CA ILE A 68 16.88 4.65 2.81
C ILE A 68 15.54 5.36 2.78
N ILE A 69 15.20 5.97 1.65
CA ILE A 69 13.90 6.63 1.45
C ILE A 69 13.07 5.70 0.57
N VAL A 70 11.93 5.26 1.09
CA VAL A 70 11.02 4.31 0.43
C VAL A 70 9.57 4.74 0.63
N ALA A 71 8.73 4.34 -0.31
CA ALA A 71 7.28 4.31 -0.14
C ALA A 71 6.80 2.85 -0.05
N ASP A 72 5.63 2.65 0.52
CA ASP A 72 4.97 1.36 0.65
C ASP A 72 4.15 0.98 -0.59
N HIS A 73 3.49 1.96 -1.23
CA HIS A 73 2.80 1.80 -2.51
C HIS A 73 2.67 3.13 -3.28
N GLY A 74 2.23 3.04 -4.54
CA GLY A 74 1.82 4.20 -5.33
C GLY A 74 0.37 4.63 -5.08
N MET A 75 -0.22 5.36 -6.04
CA MET A 75 -1.57 5.94 -5.96
C MET A 75 -2.22 6.01 -7.35
N GLU A 76 -3.52 5.71 -7.45
CA GLU A 76 -4.30 5.72 -8.68
C GLU A 76 -5.58 6.56 -8.54
N ASP A 77 -6.02 7.19 -9.63
CA ASP A 77 -7.25 8.00 -9.64
C ASP A 77 -8.51 7.12 -9.65
N THR A 78 -9.54 7.55 -8.92
CA THR A 78 -10.81 6.82 -8.81
C THR A 78 -12.01 7.72 -9.07
N SER A 79 -13.12 7.11 -9.52
CA SER A 79 -14.39 7.80 -9.72
C SER A 79 -15.57 6.95 -9.26
N CYS A 80 -16.58 7.62 -8.71
CA CYS A 80 -17.84 7.01 -8.33
C CYS A 80 -18.65 6.51 -9.55
N ASP A 81 -18.31 6.96 -10.76
CA ASP A 81 -18.88 6.44 -12.01
C ASP A 81 -18.20 5.14 -12.49
N ARG A 82 -17.06 4.78 -11.91
CA ARG A 82 -16.25 3.60 -12.27
C ARG A 82 -16.29 2.56 -11.16
N LYS A 83 -17.49 2.00 -10.94
CA LYS A 83 -17.72 0.97 -9.92
C LYS A 83 -18.39 -0.27 -10.51
N VAL A 84 -18.03 -1.43 -9.97
CA VAL A 84 -18.70 -2.71 -10.23
C VAL A 84 -19.29 -3.22 -8.93
N ALA A 85 -20.61 -3.35 -8.86
CA ALA A 85 -21.30 -3.89 -7.71
C ALA A 85 -21.48 -5.41 -7.81
N LEU A 86 -21.12 -6.13 -6.75
CA LEU A 86 -21.34 -7.58 -6.66
C LEU A 86 -22.82 -7.94 -6.83
N GLN A 87 -23.73 -7.17 -6.21
CA GLN A 87 -25.17 -7.38 -6.28
C GLN A 87 -25.70 -7.44 -7.72
N ASP A 88 -25.16 -6.64 -8.63
CA ASP A 88 -25.60 -6.60 -10.02
C ASP A 88 -25.19 -7.87 -10.80
N LEU A 89 -24.17 -8.57 -10.31
CA LEU A 89 -23.66 -9.80 -10.92
C LEU A 89 -24.33 -11.06 -10.36
N VAL A 90 -24.62 -11.09 -9.05
CA VAL A 90 -24.99 -12.33 -8.33
C VAL A 90 -26.30 -12.24 -7.54
N GLY A 91 -26.96 -11.08 -7.50
CA GLY A 91 -28.21 -10.88 -6.78
C GLY A 91 -28.03 -10.57 -5.29
N ASP A 92 -28.73 -11.27 -4.40
CA ASP A 92 -28.76 -10.94 -2.97
C ASP A 92 -27.40 -11.18 -2.28
N VAL A 93 -26.78 -10.09 -1.80
CA VAL A 93 -25.49 -10.09 -1.11
C VAL A 93 -25.59 -9.87 0.40
N ARG A 94 -26.79 -9.84 0.99
CA ARG A 94 -26.98 -9.49 2.43
C ARG A 94 -26.24 -10.40 3.39
N ASN A 95 -26.08 -11.67 3.02
CA ASN A 95 -25.35 -12.67 3.82
C ASN A 95 -23.83 -12.67 3.57
N LEU A 96 -23.33 -11.78 2.72
CA LEU A 96 -21.91 -11.67 2.37
C LEU A 96 -21.28 -10.47 3.06
N TRP A 97 -20.04 -10.65 3.49
CA TRP A 97 -19.12 -9.59 3.83
C TRP A 97 -18.22 -9.35 2.64
N VAL A 98 -18.25 -8.13 2.10
CA VAL A 98 -17.46 -7.72 0.93
C VAL A 98 -16.42 -6.73 1.40
N THR A 99 -15.15 -7.08 1.26
CA THR A 99 -14.06 -6.09 1.28
C THR A 99 -14.10 -5.38 -0.07
N GLN A 100 -14.35 -4.07 -0.01
CA GLN A 100 -14.57 -3.21 -1.18
C GLN A 100 -13.30 -2.46 -1.55
N GLY A 101 -13.28 -1.86 -2.74
CA GLY A 101 -12.21 -1.00 -3.22
C GLY A 101 -11.45 -1.60 -4.41
N PRO A 102 -10.14 -1.33 -4.54
CA PRO A 102 -9.33 -1.71 -5.71
C PRO A 102 -8.92 -3.19 -5.75
N PHE A 103 -9.13 -3.91 -4.65
CA PHE A 103 -9.01 -5.36 -4.59
C PHE A 103 -10.13 -5.91 -3.72
N GLY A 104 -11.04 -6.67 -4.34
CA GLY A 104 -12.20 -7.22 -3.65
C GLY A 104 -11.90 -8.56 -2.97
N ARG A 105 -12.53 -8.79 -1.82
CA ARG A 105 -12.57 -10.11 -1.17
C ARG A 105 -13.97 -10.39 -0.64
N VAL A 106 -14.42 -11.64 -0.73
CA VAL A 106 -15.79 -12.00 -0.34
C VAL A 106 -15.78 -13.22 0.58
N ARG A 107 -16.51 -13.12 1.68
CA ARG A 107 -16.79 -14.24 2.61
C ARG A 107 -18.24 -14.21 3.08
N ALA A 108 -18.72 -15.32 3.62
CA ALA A 108 -19.97 -15.33 4.37
C ALA A 108 -19.85 -14.46 5.63
N ARG A 109 -20.93 -13.76 6.00
CA ARG A 109 -21.05 -13.08 7.30
C ARG A 109 -21.12 -14.08 8.45
N ASP A 110 -21.91 -15.12 8.26
CA ASP A 110 -22.03 -16.23 9.20
C ASP A 110 -20.92 -17.25 8.91
N LYS A 111 -19.95 -17.35 9.82
CA LYS A 111 -18.82 -18.28 9.69
C LYS A 111 -19.24 -19.76 9.75
N ASN A 112 -20.44 -20.05 10.26
CA ASN A 112 -20.97 -21.40 10.33
C ASN A 112 -21.69 -21.82 9.05
N LYS A 113 -21.93 -20.89 8.12
CA LYS A 113 -22.52 -21.16 6.81
C LYS A 113 -21.43 -21.18 5.75
N PRO A 114 -21.13 -22.35 5.15
CA PRO A 114 -20.14 -22.41 4.09
C PRO A 114 -20.61 -21.58 2.89
N LEU A 115 -19.70 -20.79 2.34
CA LEU A 115 -19.89 -20.08 1.08
C LEU A 115 -19.54 -21.03 -0.07
N ASP A 116 -20.42 -21.16 -1.06
CA ASP A 116 -20.03 -21.76 -2.35
C ASP A 116 -19.13 -20.78 -3.12
N ALA A 117 -17.85 -20.80 -2.79
CA ALA A 117 -16.85 -19.90 -3.38
C ALA A 117 -16.70 -20.15 -4.89
N ALA A 118 -16.77 -21.41 -5.33
CA ALA A 118 -16.60 -21.77 -6.73
C ALA A 118 -17.80 -21.30 -7.57
N GLY A 119 -19.03 -21.52 -7.08
CA GLY A 119 -20.24 -21.00 -7.71
C GLY A 119 -20.27 -19.48 -7.73
N LEU A 120 -19.83 -18.82 -6.65
CA LEU A 120 -19.76 -17.36 -6.62
C LEU A 120 -18.76 -16.80 -7.65
N VAL A 121 -17.57 -17.38 -7.77
CA VAL A 121 -16.60 -17.02 -8.81
C VAL A 121 -17.16 -17.25 -10.21
N ALA A 122 -17.82 -18.39 -10.45
CA ALA A 122 -18.43 -18.71 -11.74
C ALA A 122 -19.52 -17.67 -12.12
N ASN A 123 -20.38 -17.29 -11.17
CA ASN A 123 -21.44 -16.29 -11.40
C ASN A 123 -20.90 -14.89 -11.71
N MET A 124 -19.68 -14.56 -11.28
CA MET A 124 -19.02 -13.30 -11.61
C MET A 124 -18.17 -13.37 -12.88
N THR A 125 -17.92 -14.55 -13.44
CA THR A 125 -16.95 -14.74 -14.54
C THR A 125 -17.60 -14.48 -15.91
N CYS A 126 -16.93 -13.69 -16.75
CA CYS A 126 -17.29 -13.45 -18.16
C CYS A 126 -18.74 -12.96 -18.36
N ARG A 127 -19.21 -12.03 -17.51
CA ARG A 127 -20.57 -11.47 -17.57
C ARG A 127 -20.70 -10.38 -18.61
N ASP A 128 -19.61 -9.66 -18.88
CA ASP A 128 -19.54 -8.61 -19.90
C ASP A 128 -18.17 -8.63 -20.61
N PRO A 129 -18.07 -8.39 -21.94
CA PRO A 129 -16.79 -8.34 -22.65
C PRO A 129 -15.84 -7.25 -22.15
N GLY A 130 -16.38 -6.14 -21.63
CA GLY A 130 -15.65 -5.02 -21.05
C GLY A 130 -15.52 -5.09 -19.53
N GLN A 131 -15.86 -6.22 -18.91
CA GLN A 131 -15.89 -6.40 -17.45
C GLN A 131 -14.58 -5.94 -16.79
N LYS A 132 -14.72 -5.11 -15.75
CA LYS A 132 -13.61 -4.42 -15.07
C LYS A 132 -13.12 -5.13 -13.83
N ILE A 133 -13.66 -6.32 -13.56
CA ILE A 133 -13.23 -7.18 -12.47
C ILE A 133 -12.90 -8.58 -13.00
N ARG A 134 -11.97 -9.26 -12.32
CA ARG A 134 -11.67 -10.67 -12.56
C ARG A 134 -11.72 -11.45 -11.25
N PRO A 135 -12.74 -12.29 -11.05
CA PRO A 135 -12.87 -13.09 -9.84
C PRO A 135 -11.94 -14.31 -9.90
N TYR A 136 -11.44 -14.71 -8.74
CA TYR A 136 -10.60 -15.88 -8.55
C TYR A 136 -10.95 -16.61 -7.26
N LEU A 137 -10.87 -17.93 -7.32
CA LEU A 137 -10.55 -18.69 -6.12
C LEU A 137 -9.10 -18.39 -5.73
N LYS A 138 -8.79 -18.22 -4.45
CA LYS A 138 -7.45 -17.78 -4.00
C LYS A 138 -6.31 -18.65 -4.54
N GLN A 139 -6.51 -19.96 -4.67
CA GLN A 139 -5.52 -20.89 -5.24
C GLN A 139 -5.19 -20.63 -6.72
N ASN A 140 -6.11 -19.97 -7.45
CA ASN A 140 -6.03 -19.68 -8.88
C ASN A 140 -5.56 -18.24 -9.17
N LEU A 141 -5.32 -17.41 -8.15
CA LEU A 141 -4.70 -16.10 -8.35
C LEU A 141 -3.34 -16.25 -9.04
N PRO A 142 -2.91 -15.24 -9.84
CA PRO A 142 -1.57 -15.22 -10.43
C PRO A 142 -0.50 -15.49 -9.37
N LYS A 143 0.36 -16.49 -9.62
CA LYS A 143 1.33 -16.96 -8.62
C LYS A 143 2.31 -15.88 -8.16
N ARG A 144 2.64 -14.91 -9.03
CA ARG A 144 3.50 -13.76 -8.71
C ARG A 144 2.97 -12.88 -7.57
N LEU A 145 1.67 -12.92 -7.28
CA LEU A 145 1.09 -12.15 -6.18
C LEU A 145 1.40 -12.76 -4.81
N HIS A 146 1.77 -14.06 -4.76
CA HIS A 146 1.97 -14.81 -3.51
C HIS A 146 0.81 -14.68 -2.49
N TYR A 147 -0.41 -14.43 -2.97
CA TYR A 147 -1.56 -14.02 -2.15
C TYR A 147 -2.61 -15.14 -2.01
N ALA A 148 -2.24 -16.28 -1.42
CA ALA A 148 -3.17 -17.41 -1.25
C ALA A 148 -2.98 -18.23 0.02
N TYR A 149 -1.75 -18.38 0.50
CA TYR A 149 -1.40 -19.30 1.59
C TYR A 149 -1.57 -18.66 2.97
N ASN A 150 -2.78 -18.19 3.28
CA ASN A 150 -3.12 -17.70 4.61
C ASN A 150 -4.64 -17.82 4.88
N PRO A 151 -5.08 -18.28 6.07
CA PRO A 151 -6.50 -18.35 6.41
C PRO A 151 -7.19 -16.98 6.52
N ARG A 152 -6.44 -15.88 6.62
CA ARG A 152 -6.97 -14.51 6.58
C ARG A 152 -7.32 -14.04 5.16
N ILE A 153 -6.85 -14.75 4.13
CA ILE A 153 -7.21 -14.49 2.75
C ILE A 153 -8.45 -15.33 2.43
N GLU A 154 -9.56 -14.64 2.18
CA GLU A 154 -10.82 -15.23 1.79
C GLU A 154 -10.68 -16.10 0.52
N ASP A 155 -11.54 -17.11 0.39
CA ASP A 155 -11.48 -18.02 -0.76
C ASP A 155 -11.83 -17.33 -2.08
N VAL A 156 -12.65 -16.28 -2.05
CA VAL A 156 -13.05 -15.48 -3.22
C VAL A 156 -12.33 -14.14 -3.21
N ASN A 157 -11.54 -13.91 -4.25
CA ASN A 157 -10.78 -12.67 -4.48
C ASN A 157 -11.17 -12.07 -5.82
N VAL A 158 -11.11 -10.74 -5.93
CA VAL A 158 -11.55 -10.00 -7.11
C VAL A 158 -10.48 -9.00 -7.47
N LEU A 159 -9.73 -9.28 -8.54
CA LEU A 159 -8.82 -8.29 -9.12
C LEU A 159 -9.65 -7.24 -9.85
N VAL A 160 -9.39 -5.97 -9.57
CA VAL A 160 -10.10 -4.85 -10.19
C VAL A 160 -9.15 -4.17 -11.17
N SER A 161 -9.68 -3.75 -12.32
CA SER A 161 -8.91 -2.98 -13.31
C SER A 161 -8.51 -1.63 -12.71
N PRO A 162 -7.35 -1.05 -13.08
CA PRO A 162 -6.95 0.28 -12.64
C PRO A 162 -8.07 1.32 -12.84
N GLN A 163 -8.17 2.26 -11.89
CA GLN A 163 -9.20 3.31 -11.81
C GLN A 163 -10.64 2.86 -11.56
N TRP A 164 -10.90 1.56 -11.44
CA TRP A 164 -12.21 1.01 -11.09
C TRP A 164 -12.25 0.53 -9.65
N LEU A 165 -13.44 0.50 -9.07
CA LEU A 165 -13.65 0.00 -7.71
C LEU A 165 -14.67 -1.13 -7.70
N PHE A 166 -14.49 -2.05 -6.76
CA PHE A 166 -15.45 -3.11 -6.47
C PHE A 166 -16.26 -2.77 -5.21
N GLU A 167 -17.58 -2.88 -5.29
CA GLU A 167 -18.47 -2.63 -4.16
C GLU A 167 -19.47 -3.79 -3.97
N GLY A 168 -20.05 -3.90 -2.78
CA GLY A 168 -20.98 -4.99 -2.46
C GLY A 168 -22.34 -4.82 -3.15
N TYR A 169 -22.89 -3.62 -3.06
CA TYR A 169 -24.14 -3.21 -3.71
C TYR A 169 -24.03 -1.76 -4.21
N PRO A 170 -24.86 -1.33 -5.17
CA PRO A 170 -24.79 0.03 -5.69
C PRO A 170 -24.83 1.09 -4.57
N GLY A 171 -23.78 1.92 -4.50
CA GLY A 171 -23.65 2.99 -3.50
C GLY A 171 -23.14 2.56 -2.12
N SER A 172 -22.73 1.31 -1.94
CA SER A 172 -22.12 0.83 -0.69
C SER A 172 -20.68 1.30 -0.46
N LEU A 173 -19.98 1.71 -1.53
CA LEU A 173 -18.69 2.39 -1.43
C LEU A 173 -18.88 3.88 -1.68
N THR A 174 -18.78 4.67 -0.61
CA THR A 174 -18.98 6.13 -0.63
C THR A 174 -17.68 6.90 -0.83
N PHE A 175 -16.54 6.35 -0.38
CA PHE A 175 -15.21 6.89 -0.69
C PHE A 175 -14.75 6.32 -2.04
N CYS A 176 -15.18 6.95 -3.12
CA CYS A 176 -15.01 6.46 -4.49
C CYS A 176 -14.41 7.48 -5.46
N SER A 177 -14.03 8.66 -4.99
CA SER A 177 -13.42 9.74 -5.76
C SER A 177 -12.12 10.18 -5.10
N GLY A 178 -11.17 10.67 -5.89
CA GLY A 178 -9.83 11.02 -5.42
C GLY A 178 -8.87 9.86 -5.69
N GLY A 179 -7.92 9.62 -4.79
CA GLY A 179 -6.93 8.56 -4.93
C GLY A 179 -7.34 7.26 -4.23
N ASN A 180 -6.85 6.13 -4.74
CA ASN A 180 -6.84 4.86 -4.01
C ASN A 180 -5.66 3.97 -4.48
N HIS A 181 -5.37 2.92 -3.74
CA HIS A 181 -4.27 2.00 -4.01
C HIS A 181 -4.58 0.59 -3.50
N GLY A 182 -3.80 -0.40 -3.94
CA GLY A 182 -4.02 -1.81 -3.63
C GLY A 182 -4.48 -2.65 -4.83
N TYR A 183 -4.41 -2.09 -6.04
CA TYR A 183 -4.53 -2.83 -7.29
C TYR A 183 -3.39 -3.85 -7.44
N ASP A 184 -3.38 -4.53 -8.58
CA ASP A 184 -2.27 -5.38 -8.98
C ASP A 184 -0.92 -4.64 -8.90
N ASN A 185 0.06 -5.23 -8.24
CA ASN A 185 1.36 -4.61 -7.93
C ASN A 185 2.24 -4.39 -9.17
N ASP A 186 1.89 -4.96 -10.32
CA ASP A 186 2.58 -4.73 -11.61
C ASP A 186 1.98 -3.53 -12.38
N VAL A 187 0.95 -2.87 -11.83
CA VAL A 187 0.41 -1.64 -12.41
C VAL A 187 1.35 -0.48 -12.09
N GLU A 188 1.69 0.31 -13.09
CA GLU A 188 2.66 1.40 -12.97
C GLU A 188 2.32 2.40 -11.86
N SER A 189 1.03 2.75 -11.71
CA SER A 189 0.56 3.65 -10.65
C SER A 189 0.71 3.08 -9.23
N MET A 190 0.95 1.77 -9.07
CA MET A 190 1.22 1.12 -7.78
C MET A 190 2.71 0.97 -7.47
N HIS A 191 3.60 1.26 -8.42
CA HIS A 191 5.03 1.20 -8.20
C HIS A 191 5.49 2.28 -7.21
N VAL A 192 6.59 1.99 -6.52
CA VAL A 192 7.16 2.88 -5.49
C VAL A 192 8.50 3.43 -5.92
N SER A 193 8.81 4.61 -5.41
CA SER A 193 10.17 5.14 -5.45
C SER A 193 11.00 4.55 -4.30
N ALA A 194 12.23 4.18 -4.60
CA ALA A 194 13.24 3.83 -3.60
C ALA A 194 14.52 4.60 -3.92
N VAL A 195 14.99 5.42 -2.99
CA VAL A 195 16.24 6.18 -3.12
C VAL A 195 17.21 5.69 -2.04
N TYR A 196 18.34 5.19 -2.52
CA TYR A 196 19.49 4.82 -1.69
C TYR A 196 20.65 5.75 -2.03
N PRO A 197 20.80 6.90 -1.33
CA PRO A 197 22.01 7.69 -1.43
C PRO A 197 23.14 6.87 -0.80
N HIS A 198 23.89 6.16 -1.65
CA HIS A 198 25.08 5.46 -1.22
C HIS A 198 26.08 6.49 -0.69
N VAL A 199 26.22 6.56 0.63
CA VAL A 199 27.35 7.27 1.24
C VAL A 199 28.54 6.33 1.11
N SER A 200 29.50 6.68 0.25
CA SER A 200 30.77 5.98 0.17
C SER A 200 31.36 5.91 1.58
N ARG A 201 31.62 4.70 2.08
CA ARG A 201 32.30 4.51 3.37
C ARG A 201 33.61 5.32 3.34
N PRO A 202 34.01 5.97 4.44
CA PRO A 202 35.42 6.26 4.63
C PRO A 202 36.14 4.92 4.55
N ASP A 203 37.22 4.87 3.79
CA ASP A 203 38.05 3.69 3.65
C ASP A 203 38.50 3.22 5.04
N TRP A 204 37.96 2.10 5.52
CA TRP A 204 38.37 1.49 6.79
C TRP A 204 39.59 0.59 6.62
N THR A 205 40.37 0.77 5.54
CA THR A 205 41.67 0.12 5.38
C THR A 205 42.78 1.00 5.94
N THR A 206 43.01 0.86 7.26
CA THR A 206 44.30 0.65 7.96
C THR A 206 44.27 1.28 9.35
N PRO A 207 44.46 0.51 10.44
CA PRO A 207 44.92 1.04 11.71
C PRO A 207 46.39 1.48 11.59
N ASP A 208 46.74 2.55 12.31
CA ASP A 208 48.11 3.07 12.48
C ASP A 208 49.19 1.98 12.56
N GLN A 209 50.28 2.19 11.81
CA GLN A 209 51.59 1.61 12.11
C GLN A 209 52.56 2.77 12.36
N THR A 210 52.89 2.94 13.65
CA THR A 210 53.97 3.72 14.30
C THR A 210 53.92 5.24 14.26
#